data_AF-A0A1G7UK10-F1
#
_entry.id   AF-A0A1G7UK10-F1
#
_cell.length_a   1.000
_cell.length_b   1.000
_cell.length_c   1.000
_cell.angle_alpha   90.00
_cell.angle_beta   90.00
_cell.angle_gamma   90.00
#
_symmetry.space_group_name_H-M   'P 1'
#
loop_
_entity.id
_entity.type
_entity.pdbx_description
1 polymer ?
#
loop_
_entity_poly.entity_id
_entity_poly.type
_entity_poly.pdbx_seq_one_letter_code
_entity_poly.pdbx_strand_id
1 'polypeptide(L)'
;MADSSSDASAGNLTLACPHCAALNRVAQARLGQGRCGKCKQALFTGAPVELTGTNFNALVNRSDLPVVVDFWADWCGPCKAMAPIFAQLASELEPRIRFAKLDTDAEQALAGRFNIRSIPTLAVFRRGQEVARQAGVMPLAQLKQWLAPHLL
;
A
#
# COMPACT_ATOMS: atom_id res chain seq x y z
N MET A 1 -13.34 -18.44 -37.77
CA MET A 1 -13.17 -19.51 -36.78
C MET A 1 -12.58 -18.89 -35.52
N ALA A 2 -13.36 -18.91 -34.44
CA ALA A 2 -13.03 -18.61 -33.04
C ALA A 2 -12.15 -17.39 -32.73
N ASP A 3 -12.82 -16.27 -32.50
CA ASP A 3 -12.83 -15.49 -31.25
C ASP A 3 -11.69 -15.70 -30.24
N SER A 4 -11.01 -14.62 -29.87
CA SER A 4 -10.31 -14.48 -28.59
C SER A 4 -10.44 -13.04 -28.12
N SER A 5 -11.69 -12.67 -27.89
CA SER A 5 -12.08 -11.60 -26.98
C SER A 5 -11.22 -11.64 -25.71
N SER A 6 -10.35 -10.64 -25.54
CA SER A 6 -9.62 -10.37 -24.30
C SER A 6 -10.63 -10.02 -23.20
N ASP A 7 -10.87 -10.97 -22.31
CA ASP A 7 -11.76 -10.86 -21.14
C ASP A 7 -11.13 -9.94 -20.07
N ALA A 8 -11.27 -8.64 -20.27
CA ALA A 8 -10.93 -7.62 -19.30
C ALA A 8 -12.11 -7.44 -18.32
N SER A 9 -12.21 -8.22 -17.23
CA SER A 9 -12.88 -7.82 -15.96
C SER A 9 -12.98 -8.87 -14.81
N ALA A 10 -12.50 -10.11 -14.91
CA ALA A 10 -12.82 -11.16 -13.91
C ALA A 10 -11.65 -11.67 -13.01
N GLY A 11 -10.65 -10.83 -12.71
CA GLY A 11 -9.55 -11.22 -11.81
C GLY A 11 -9.96 -11.28 -10.33
N ASN A 12 -9.67 -12.39 -9.65
CA ASN A 12 -9.66 -12.42 -8.18
C ASN A 12 -8.26 -12.06 -7.68
N LEU A 13 -8.19 -11.19 -6.68
CA LEU A 13 -6.95 -10.74 -6.04
C LEU A 13 -6.84 -11.31 -4.64
N THR A 14 -5.63 -11.67 -4.23
CA THR A 14 -5.32 -12.02 -2.85
C THR A 14 -4.71 -10.81 -2.15
N LEU A 15 -5.29 -10.40 -1.03
CA LEU A 15 -4.77 -9.32 -0.20
C LEU A 15 -5.04 -9.58 1.29
N ALA A 16 -4.16 -9.09 2.15
CA ALA A 16 -4.37 -9.18 3.59
C ALA A 16 -5.31 -8.09 4.12
N CYS A 17 -6.05 -8.45 5.16
CA CYS A 17 -6.85 -7.54 5.95
C CYS A 17 -5.94 -6.60 6.77
N PRO A 18 -6.13 -5.27 6.73
CA PRO A 18 -5.31 -4.33 7.51
C PRO A 18 -5.48 -4.48 9.02
N HIS A 19 -6.56 -5.12 9.48
CA HIS A 19 -6.88 -5.23 10.91
C HIS A 19 -6.38 -6.51 11.59
N CYS A 20 -6.32 -7.62 10.85
CA CYS A 20 -5.97 -8.93 11.43
C CYS A 20 -5.00 -9.76 10.58
N ALA A 21 -4.46 -9.19 9.50
CA ALA A 21 -3.53 -9.82 8.56
C ALA A 21 -4.02 -11.11 7.87
N ALA A 22 -5.27 -11.54 8.10
CA ALA A 22 -5.84 -12.68 7.38
C ALA A 22 -5.90 -12.39 5.88
N LEU A 23 -5.51 -13.37 5.05
CA LEU A 23 -5.63 -13.27 3.61
C LEU A 23 -7.08 -13.40 3.16
N ASN A 24 -7.45 -12.61 2.17
CA ASN A 24 -8.77 -12.61 1.56
C ASN A 24 -8.60 -12.65 0.05
N ARG A 25 -9.42 -13.47 -0.60
CA ARG A 25 -9.59 -13.49 -2.05
C ARG A 25 -10.79 -12.62 -2.39
N VAL A 26 -10.59 -11.58 -3.19
CA VAL A 26 -11.63 -10.59 -3.51
C VAL A 26 -11.65 -10.39 -5.02
N ALA A 27 -12.84 -10.40 -5.62
CA ALA A 27 -12.99 -10.04 -7.02
C ALA A 27 -12.60 -8.57 -7.22
N GLN A 28 -11.78 -8.28 -8.23
CA GLN A 28 -11.30 -6.92 -8.50
C GLN A 28 -12.47 -5.92 -8.62
N ALA A 29 -13.55 -6.30 -9.29
CA ALA A 29 -14.77 -5.50 -9.43
C ALA A 29 -15.49 -5.15 -8.11
N ARG A 30 -15.16 -5.83 -7.00
CA ARG A 30 -15.79 -5.64 -5.69
C ARG A 30 -14.80 -5.20 -4.60
N LEU A 31 -13.59 -4.79 -4.95
CA LEU A 31 -12.57 -4.40 -3.97
C LEU A 31 -13.07 -3.36 -2.96
N GLY A 32 -13.75 -2.31 -3.41
CA GLY A 32 -14.25 -1.23 -2.54
C GLY A 32 -15.32 -1.68 -1.53
N GLN A 33 -15.94 -2.84 -1.73
CA GLN A 33 -16.94 -3.43 -0.84
C GLN A 33 -16.37 -4.64 -0.06
N GLY A 34 -15.08 -4.95 -0.26
CA GLY A 34 -14.44 -6.11 0.32
C GLY A 34 -14.42 -6.06 1.85
N ARG A 35 -14.90 -7.13 2.49
CA ARG A 35 -14.82 -7.34 3.94
C ARG A 35 -13.96 -8.55 4.24
N CYS A 36 -13.26 -8.51 5.36
CA CYS A 36 -12.43 -9.63 5.80
C CYS A 36 -13.28 -10.83 6.18
N GLY A 37 -12.96 -12.02 5.67
CA GLY A 37 -13.64 -13.27 6.03
C GLY A 37 -13.49 -13.65 7.51
N LYS A 38 -12.40 -13.23 8.16
CA LYS A 38 -12.08 -13.52 9.57
C LYS A 38 -12.69 -12.50 10.53
N CYS A 39 -12.24 -11.24 10.51
CA CYS A 39 -12.69 -10.21 11.47
C CYS A 39 -13.91 -9.41 11.01
N LYS A 40 -14.42 -9.63 9.79
CA LYS A 40 -15.60 -8.96 9.20
C LYS A 40 -15.49 -7.45 8.99
N GLN A 41 -14.36 -6.83 9.30
CA GLN A 41 -14.11 -5.40 9.02
C GLN A 41 -13.86 -5.15 7.53
N ALA A 42 -14.04 -3.90 7.10
CA ALA A 42 -13.73 -3.46 5.74
C ALA A 42 -12.24 -3.63 5.43
N LEU A 43 -11.92 -4.06 4.21
CA LEU A 43 -10.54 -4.25 3.76
C LEU A 43 -9.84 -2.94 3.36
N PHE A 44 -10.61 -1.87 3.18
CA PHE A 44 -10.14 -0.54 2.84
C PHE A 44 -10.88 0.47 3.69
N THR A 45 -10.16 1.48 4.16
CA THR A 45 -10.68 2.52 5.06
C THR A 45 -10.35 3.92 4.56
N GLY A 46 -9.67 4.05 3.41
CA GLY A 46 -9.20 5.33 2.90
C GLY A 46 -8.10 5.94 3.77
N ALA A 47 -7.37 5.12 4.53
CA ALA A 47 -6.36 5.58 5.49
C ALA A 47 -5.12 4.68 5.43
N PRO A 48 -3.91 5.22 5.63
CA PRO A 48 -2.69 4.42 5.69
C PRO A 48 -2.74 3.38 6.82
N VAL A 49 -2.36 2.14 6.53
CA VAL A 49 -2.18 1.09 7.55
C VAL A 49 -0.76 1.11 8.12
N GLU A 50 -0.62 0.89 9.42
CA GLU A 50 0.69 0.69 10.05
C GLU A 50 1.28 -0.67 9.69
N LEU A 51 2.53 -0.67 9.23
CA LEU A 51 3.32 -1.87 9.03
C LEU A 51 4.16 -2.16 10.25
N THR A 52 4.21 -3.43 10.60
CA THR A 52 5.06 -3.99 11.64
C THR A 52 5.75 -5.25 11.13
N GLY A 53 6.76 -5.71 11.84
CA GLY A 53 7.42 -6.99 11.56
C GLY A 53 6.44 -8.17 11.43
N THR A 54 5.32 -8.14 12.16
CA THR A 54 4.34 -9.23 12.19
C THR A 54 3.34 -9.20 11.03
N ASN A 55 3.05 -8.03 10.46
CA ASN A 55 2.04 -7.88 9.42
C ASN A 55 2.62 -7.63 8.01
N PHE A 56 3.90 -7.23 7.92
CA PHE A 56 4.53 -6.81 6.66
C PHE A 56 4.42 -7.87 5.57
N ASN A 57 4.70 -9.13 5.92
CA ASN A 57 4.66 -10.22 4.95
C ASN A 57 3.24 -10.41 4.37
N ALA A 58 2.21 -10.29 5.19
CA ALA A 58 0.83 -10.45 4.74
C ALA A 58 0.38 -9.25 3.90
N LEU A 59 0.64 -8.03 4.38
CA LEU A 59 0.15 -6.80 3.75
C LEU A 59 0.93 -6.38 2.51
N VAL A 60 2.22 -6.70 2.42
CA VAL A 60 3.10 -6.28 1.32
C VAL A 60 3.49 -7.46 0.43
N ASN A 61 4.13 -8.48 1.00
CA ASN A 61 4.72 -9.56 0.17
C ASN A 61 3.66 -10.44 -0.50
N ARG A 62 2.55 -10.68 0.19
CA ARG A 62 1.47 -11.57 -0.26
C ARG A 62 0.29 -10.82 -0.90
N SER A 63 0.44 -9.52 -1.15
CA SER A 63 -0.61 -8.71 -1.76
C SER A 63 -0.47 -8.69 -3.29
N ASP A 64 -1.54 -9.08 -3.99
CA ASP A 64 -1.69 -8.82 -5.43
C ASP A 64 -2.01 -7.35 -5.71
N LEU A 65 -2.59 -6.64 -4.73
CA LEU A 65 -2.79 -5.20 -4.82
C LEU A 65 -1.45 -4.49 -4.60
N PRO A 66 -1.09 -3.47 -5.42
CA PRO A 66 0.07 -2.64 -5.17
C PRO A 66 0.01 -1.99 -3.79
N VAL A 67 1.16 -1.79 -3.16
CA VAL A 67 1.27 -1.14 -1.85
C VAL A 67 2.30 -0.02 -1.95
N VAL A 68 1.92 1.20 -1.60
CA VAL A 68 2.88 2.28 -1.35
C VAL A 68 3.14 2.38 0.14
N VAL A 69 4.41 2.39 0.52
CA VAL A 69 4.89 2.49 1.90
C VAL A 69 5.58 3.83 2.12
N ASP A 70 5.13 4.59 3.11
CA ASP A 70 5.86 5.75 3.66
C ASP A 70 6.74 5.30 4.84
N PHE A 71 8.05 5.34 4.65
CA PHE A 71 9.04 5.09 5.70
C PHE A 71 9.31 6.41 6.43
N TRP A 72 8.98 6.48 7.71
CA TRP A 72 8.90 7.72 8.47
C TRP A 72 9.42 7.59 9.91
N ALA A 73 9.43 8.68 10.67
CA ALA A 73 9.64 8.70 12.12
C ALA A 73 9.00 9.95 12.77
N ASP A 74 8.67 9.91 14.06
CA ASP A 74 7.94 10.96 14.78
C ASP A 74 8.71 12.28 14.96
N TRP A 75 10.04 12.23 15.02
CA TRP A 75 10.90 13.41 15.17
C TRP A 75 11.16 14.11 13.83
N CYS A 76 10.83 13.47 12.71
CA CYS A 76 11.13 13.95 11.37
C CYS A 76 10.13 15.03 10.92
N GLY A 77 10.57 16.29 10.90
CA GLY A 77 9.79 17.44 10.42
C GLY A 77 9.21 17.24 9.00
N PRO A 78 10.03 16.86 8.00
CA PRO A 78 9.52 16.57 6.65
C PRO A 78 8.48 15.44 6.61
N CYS A 79 8.61 14.42 7.45
CA CYS A 79 7.64 13.32 7.55
C CYS A 79 6.28 13.81 8.03
N LYS A 80 6.25 14.75 8.99
CA LYS A 80 5.01 15.40 9.44
C LYS A 80 4.31 16.18 8.32
N ALA A 81 5.07 16.77 7.40
CA ALA A 81 4.51 17.45 6.22
C ALA A 81 3.99 16.45 5.16
N MET A 82 4.64 15.29 5.03
CA MET A 82 4.22 14.23 4.11
C MET A 82 2.93 13.52 4.56
N ALA A 83 2.77 13.28 5.87
CA ALA A 83 1.66 12.53 6.45
C ALA A 83 0.25 12.95 5.97
N PRO A 84 -0.15 14.24 6.00
CA PRO A 84 -1.50 14.63 5.54
C PRO A 84 -1.69 14.44 4.03
N ILE A 85 -0.65 14.64 3.23
CA ILE A 85 -0.68 14.42 1.77
C ILE A 85 -0.89 12.93 1.48
N PHE A 86 -0.15 12.07 2.20
CA PHE A 86 -0.24 10.62 2.06
C PHE A 86 -1.60 10.09 2.49
N ALA A 87 -2.15 10.59 3.60
CA ALA A 87 -3.49 10.24 4.08
C ALA A 87 -4.60 10.69 3.11
N GLN A 88 -4.49 11.89 2.53
CA GLN A 88 -5.45 12.36 1.53
C GLN A 88 -5.49 11.43 0.31
N LEU A 89 -4.33 11.04 -0.23
CA LEU A 89 -4.30 10.14 -1.38
C LEU A 89 -4.72 8.72 -1.03
N ALA A 90 -4.55 8.27 0.21
CA ALA A 90 -5.14 7.01 0.66
C ALA A 90 -6.67 7.03 0.50
N SER A 91 -7.33 8.13 0.90
CA SER A 91 -8.78 8.30 0.73
C SER A 91 -9.20 8.40 -0.75
N GLU A 92 -8.38 8.97 -1.62
CA GLU A 92 -8.73 9.18 -3.04
C GLU A 92 -8.44 7.96 -3.93
N LEU A 93 -7.41 7.19 -3.60
CA LEU A 93 -6.85 6.17 -4.49
C LEU A 93 -7.12 4.73 -4.03
N GLU A 94 -7.46 4.50 -2.77
CA GLU A 94 -8.01 3.19 -2.38
C GLU A 94 -9.33 2.92 -3.13
N PRO A 95 -9.58 1.68 -3.61
CA PRO A 95 -8.79 0.46 -3.41
C PRO A 95 -7.83 0.12 -4.58
N ARG A 96 -7.43 1.08 -5.42
CA ARG A 96 -6.53 0.83 -6.57
C ARG A 96 -5.07 0.61 -6.17
N ILE A 97 -4.69 1.06 -4.98
CA ILE A 97 -3.41 0.85 -4.32
C ILE A 97 -3.62 0.92 -2.81
N ARG A 98 -2.89 0.13 -2.03
CA ARG A 98 -2.89 0.19 -0.56
C ARG A 98 -1.88 1.23 -0.09
N PHE A 99 -2.29 2.09 0.83
CA PHE A 99 -1.38 2.99 1.52
C PHE A 99 -0.97 2.37 2.84
N ALA A 100 0.33 2.35 3.10
CA ALA A 100 0.89 1.83 4.32
C ALA A 100 2.02 2.74 4.80
N LYS A 101 2.31 2.72 6.10
CA LYS A 101 3.43 3.45 6.67
C LYS A 101 4.24 2.56 7.61
N LEU A 102 5.53 2.82 7.71
CA LEU A 102 6.46 2.07 8.55
C LEU A 102 7.32 3.06 9.33
N ASP A 103 7.17 3.05 10.65
CA ASP A 103 8.05 3.80 11.54
C ASP A 103 9.43 3.12 11.59
N THR A 104 10.43 3.83 11.11
CA THR A 104 11.81 3.32 10.99
C THR A 104 12.52 3.17 12.33
N ASP A 105 12.10 3.90 13.37
CA ASP A 105 12.65 3.76 14.72
C ASP A 105 12.08 2.52 15.41
N ALA A 106 10.78 2.25 15.21
CA ALA A 106 10.11 1.07 15.77
C ALA A 106 10.47 -0.23 15.03
N GLU A 107 10.66 -0.17 13.72
CA GLU A 107 10.83 -1.34 12.84
C GLU A 107 12.22 -1.36 12.16
N GLN A 108 13.28 -1.21 12.98
CA GLN A 108 14.67 -1.07 12.52
C GLN A 108 15.13 -2.21 11.60
N ALA A 109 14.71 -3.45 11.85
CA ALA A 109 15.07 -4.59 11.02
C ALA A 109 14.48 -4.48 9.61
N LEU A 110 13.24 -4.01 9.48
CA LEU A 110 12.60 -3.76 8.18
C LEU A 110 13.24 -2.53 7.51
N ALA A 111 13.48 -1.44 8.25
CA ALA A 111 14.17 -0.27 7.73
C ALA A 111 15.57 -0.62 7.17
N GLY A 112 16.34 -1.42 7.90
CA GLY A 112 17.64 -1.94 7.47
C GLY A 112 17.53 -2.84 6.23
N ARG A 113 16.56 -3.76 6.20
CA ARG A 113 16.30 -4.63 5.04
C ARG A 113 16.04 -3.83 3.76
N PHE A 114 15.31 -2.71 3.84
CA PHE A 114 15.02 -1.84 2.70
C PHE A 114 16.04 -0.71 2.49
N ASN A 115 17.16 -0.75 3.23
CA ASN A 115 18.25 0.22 3.16
C ASN A 115 17.73 1.66 3.20
N ILE A 116 16.85 1.96 4.17
CA ILE A 116 16.32 3.31 4.37
C ILE A 116 17.42 4.18 4.99
N ARG A 117 17.86 5.19 4.24
CA ARG A 117 18.95 6.11 4.64
C ARG A 117 18.50 7.55 4.85
N SER A 118 17.26 7.85 4.49
CA SER A 118 16.63 9.16 4.62
C SER A 118 15.13 8.97 4.78
N ILE A 119 14.49 9.87 5.53
CA ILE A 119 13.04 9.87 5.71
C ILE A 119 12.46 11.28 5.47
N PRO A 120 11.24 11.39 4.90
CA PRO A 120 10.42 10.28 4.43
C PRO A 120 11.02 9.63 3.18
N THR A 121 10.83 8.32 3.04
CA THR A 121 11.07 7.60 1.77
C THR A 121 9.79 6.89 1.41
N LEU A 122 9.30 7.10 0.19
CA LEU A 122 8.18 6.37 -0.37
C LEU A 122 8.70 5.23 -1.25
N ALA A 123 8.14 4.04 -1.10
CA ALA A 123 8.43 2.92 -2.00
C ALA A 123 7.14 2.20 -2.41
N VAL A 124 7.03 1.82 -3.68
CA VAL A 124 5.91 1.03 -4.20
C VAL A 124 6.34 -0.41 -4.33
N PHE A 125 5.51 -1.31 -3.81
CA PHE A 125 5.68 -2.75 -3.90
C PHE A 125 4.58 -3.38 -4.76
N ARG A 126 4.97 -4.32 -5.62
CA ARG A 126 4.05 -5.23 -6.32
C ARG A 126 4.48 -6.66 -6.03
N ARG A 127 3.60 -7.46 -5.41
CA ARG A 127 3.89 -8.85 -5.00
C ARG A 127 5.22 -8.99 -4.23
N GLY A 128 5.45 -8.09 -3.28
CA GLY A 128 6.66 -8.04 -2.45
C GLY A 128 7.93 -7.51 -3.11
N GLN A 129 7.90 -7.18 -4.40
CA GLN A 129 9.03 -6.57 -5.10
C GLN A 129 8.90 -5.06 -5.10
N GLU A 130 9.96 -4.36 -4.72
CA GLU A 130 10.04 -2.90 -4.86
C GLU A 130 10.13 -2.54 -6.35
N VAL A 131 9.22 -1.71 -6.84
CA VAL A 131 9.14 -1.31 -8.26
C VAL A 131 9.34 0.19 -8.49
N ALA A 132 9.27 0.99 -7.44
CA ALA A 132 9.56 2.42 -7.48
C ALA A 132 9.95 2.93 -6.10
N ARG A 133 10.80 3.96 -6.06
CA ARG A 133 11.23 4.65 -4.84
C ARG A 133 11.36 6.14 -5.07
N GLN A 134 11.01 6.92 -4.06
CA GLN A 134 11.22 8.36 -3.99
C GLN A 134 11.64 8.75 -2.57
N ALA A 135 12.74 9.47 -2.43
CA ALA A 135 13.13 10.08 -1.15
C ALA A 135 12.62 11.52 -1.06
N GLY A 136 12.26 11.95 0.15
CA GLY A 136 11.81 13.31 0.45
C GLY A 136 10.32 13.54 0.27
N VAL A 137 9.89 14.73 0.69
CA VAL A 137 8.48 15.16 0.62
C VAL A 137 8.10 15.41 -0.84
N MET A 138 6.89 15.00 -1.20
CA MET A 138 6.31 15.23 -2.51
C MET A 138 4.96 15.95 -2.38
N PRO A 139 4.72 17.07 -3.09
CA PRO A 139 3.42 17.71 -3.14
C PRO A 139 2.33 16.77 -3.67
N LEU A 140 1.07 16.98 -3.25
CA LEU A 140 -0.07 16.12 -3.58
C LEU A 140 -0.18 15.75 -5.07
N ALA A 141 -0.14 16.75 -5.95
CA ALA A 141 -0.27 16.54 -7.39
C ALA A 141 0.89 15.69 -7.96
N GLN A 142 2.12 15.94 -7.48
CA GLN A 142 3.29 15.19 -7.91
C GLN A 142 3.24 13.75 -7.40
N LEU A 143 2.78 13.52 -6.15
CA LEU A 143 2.62 12.17 -5.62
C LEU A 143 1.55 11.40 -6.37
N LYS A 144 0.41 12.03 -6.67
CA LYS A 144 -0.64 11.43 -7.49
C LYS A 144 -0.13 11.03 -8.87
N GLN A 145 0.66 11.89 -9.51
CA GLN A 145 1.28 11.61 -10.81
C GLN A 145 2.30 10.46 -10.73
N TRP A 146 3.13 10.45 -9.69
CA TRP A 146 4.13 9.40 -9.47
C TRP A 146 3.48 8.03 -9.22
N LEU A 147 2.34 7.98 -8.52
CA LEU A 147 1.58 6.76 -8.27
C LEU A 147 0.77 6.25 -9.46
N ALA A 148 0.44 7.11 -10.44
CA ALA A 148 -0.46 6.77 -11.54
C ALA A 148 -0.08 5.50 -12.32
N PRO A 149 1.19 5.25 -12.68
CA PRO A 149 1.59 4.01 -13.36
C PRO A 149 1.50 2.76 -12.48
N HIS A 150 1.33 2.94 -11.17
CA HIS A 150 1.33 1.88 -10.18
C HIS A 150 -0.07 1.51 -9.67
N LEU A 151 -1.11 2.23 -10.10
CA LEU A 151 -2.48 1.87 -9.78
C LEU A 151 -2.85 0.55 -10.47
N LEU A 152 -3.76 -0.20 -9.85
CA LEU A 152 -4.42 -1.35 -10.43
C LEU A 152 -5.48 -0.94 -11.45
#